data_AF-A0A0A1ZWJ0-F1
#
_entry.id   AF-A0A0A1ZWJ0-F1
#
_cell.length_a   1.000
_cell.length_b   1.000
_cell.length_c   1.000
_cell.angle_alpha   90.00
_cell.angle_beta   90.00
_cell.angle_gamma   90.00
#
_symmetry.space_group_name_H-M   'P 1'
#
loop_
_entity.id
_entity.type
_entity.pdbx_description
1 polymer ?
#
loop_
_entity_poly.entity_id
_entity_poly.type
_entity_poly.pdbx_seq_one_letter_code
_entity_poly.pdbx_strand_id
1 'polypeptide(L)' 'MGFIKTKILPFAIVALFGFAFFAVSARIWLPGDMMSPAPIN' A
#
# COMPACT_ATOMS: atom_id res chain seq x y z
N MET A 1 0.61 -30.36 0.42
CA MET A 1 0.03 -29.22 -0.33
C MET A 1 -1.00 -28.39 0.46
N GLY A 2 -1.68 -28.92 1.49
CA GLY A 2 -2.64 -28.15 2.29
C GLY A 2 -2.03 -27.02 3.13
N PHE A 3 -0.93 -27.29 3.84
CA PHE A 3 -0.28 -26.31 4.74
C PHE A 3 0.12 -24.99 4.05
N ILE A 4 0.70 -25.06 2.85
CA ILE A 4 1.11 -23.89 2.07
C ILE A 4 -0.11 -23.03 1.72
N LYS A 5 -1.18 -23.66 1.21
CA LYS A 5 -2.40 -22.93 0.80
C LYS A 5 -3.19 -22.37 1.99
N THR A 6 -3.15 -23.04 3.14
CA THR A 6 -3.96 -22.64 4.31
C THR A 6 -3.26 -21.63 5.21
N LYS A 7 -1.92 -21.60 5.25
CA LYS A 7 -1.18 -20.69 6.15
C LYS A 7 -0.29 -19.68 5.43
N ILE A 8 0.48 -20.15 4.44
CA ILE A 8 1.48 -19.30 3.77
C ILE A 8 0.81 -18.39 2.75
N LEU A 9 -0.11 -18.93 1.94
CA LEU A 9 -0.79 -18.17 0.90
C LEU A 9 -1.64 -17.02 1.46
N PRO A 10 -2.46 -17.20 2.51
CA PRO A 10 -3.24 -16.10 3.09
C PRO A 10 -2.35 -15.04 3.74
N PHE A 11 -1.28 -15.48 4.42
CA PHE A 11 -0.31 -14.56 5.01
C PHE A 11 0.40 -13.72 3.93
N ALA A 12 0.85 -14.35 2.84
CA ALA A 12 1.49 -13.66 1.73
C ALA A 12 0.57 -12.64 1.06
N ILE A 13 -0.72 -12.97 0.92
CA ILE A 13 -1.74 -12.05 0.39
C ILE A 13 -1.85 -10.82 1.31
N VAL A 14 -2.08 -11.02 2.61
CA VAL A 14 -2.20 -9.91 3.56
C VAL A 14 -0.93 -9.06 3.61
N ALA A 15 0.25 -9.69 3.61
CA ALA A 15 1.53 -8.99 3.60
C ALA A 15 1.71 -8.16 2.33
N LEU A 16 1.40 -8.71 1.16
CA LEU A 16 1.51 -8.02 -0.12
C LEU A 16 0.56 -6.82 -0.21
N PHE A 17 -0.72 -7.03 0.11
CA PHE A 17 -1.71 -5.95 0.07
C PHE A 17 -1.48 -4.91 1.17
N GLY A 18 -1.06 -5.33 2.36
CA GLY A 18 -0.67 -4.42 3.45
C GLY A 18 0.54 -3.56 3.06
N PHE A 19 1.55 -4.15 2.44
CA PHE A 19 2.71 -3.42 1.92
C PHE A 19 2.31 -2.43 0.82
N ALA A 20 1.50 -2.87 -0.15
CA ALA A 20 1.00 -2.00 -1.20
C ALA A 20 0.18 -0.81 -0.63
N PHE A 21 -0.70 -1.08 0.32
CA PHE A 21 -1.50 -0.05 1.01
C PHE A 21 -0.62 0.95 1.76
N PHE A 22 0.40 0.46 2.48
CA PHE A 22 1.35 1.30 3.18
C PHE A 22 2.14 2.18 2.21
N ALA A 23 2.66 1.62 1.12
CA ALA A 23 3.44 2.35 0.12
C ALA A 23 2.60 3.46 -0.56
N VAL A 24 1.37 3.15 -0.96
CA VAL A 24 0.46 4.13 -1.59
C VAL A 24 0.05 5.20 -0.58
N SER A 25 -0.26 4.81 0.65
CA SER A 25 -0.60 5.76 1.71
C SER A 25 0.57 6.70 1.99
N ALA A 26 1.79 6.17 2.17
CA ALA A 26 3.00 6.97 2.39
C ALA A 26 3.28 7.96 1.26
N ARG A 27 3.00 7.58 0.00
CA ARG A 27 3.18 8.44 -1.17
C ARG A 27 2.23 9.65 -1.16
N ILE A 28 1.02 9.55 -0.60
CA ILE A 28 0.11 10.72 -0.50
C ILE A 28 0.69 11.81 0.41
N TRP A 29 1.49 11.44 1.41
CA TRP A 29 2.11 12.38 2.36
C TRP A 29 3.53 12.80 1.95
N LEU A 30 3.96 12.50 0.72
CA LEU A 30 5.28 12.96 0.26
C LEU A 30 5.27 14.49 0.18
N PRO A 31 6.33 15.19 0.66
CA PRO A 31 6.38 16.64 0.64
C PRO A 31 6.12 17.24 -0.75
N GLY A 32 6.52 16.56 -1.83
CA GLY A 32 6.24 16.99 -3.20
C GLY A 32 4.76 16.94 -3.60
N ASP A 33 3.98 15.97 -3.11
CA ASP A 33 2.54 15.86 -3.40
C ASP A 33 1.73 16.91 -2.62
N MET A 34 2.20 17.34 -1.46
CA MET A 34 1.55 18.37 -0.62
C MET A 34 1.84 19.81 -1.05
N MET A 35 2.84 20.00 -1.90
CA MET A 35 3.28 21.32 -2.38
C MET A 35 2.56 21.76 -3.66
N SER A 36 1.62 20.96 -4.17
CA SER A 36 0.83 21.34 -5.33
C SER A 36 0.00 22.59 -5.00
N PRO A 37 0.17 23.69 -5.75
CA PRO A 37 -0.64 24.89 -5.55
C PRO A 37 -2.13 24.57 -5.74
N ALA A 38 -2.99 25.22 -4.97
CA ALA A 38 -4.43 25.14 -5.20
C ALA A 38 -4.78 25.68 -6.60
N PRO A 39 -5.78 25.12 -7.30
CA PRO A 39 -6.21 25.61 -8.60
C PRO A 39 -6.57 27.09 -8.50
N ILE A 40 -5.97 27.89 -9.38
CA ILE A 40 -6.29 29.31 -9.50
C ILE A 40 -7.44 29.39 -10.51
N ASN A 41 -8.64 29.67 -10.01
CA ASN A 41 -9.81 29.99 -10.83
C ASN A 41 -9.62 31.35 -11.50
#